data_AF-A0A2T4NR22-F1
#
_entry.id   AF-A0A2T4NR22-F1
#
_cell.length_a   1.000
_cell.length_b   1.000
_cell.length_c   1.000
_cell.angle_alpha   90.00
_cell.angle_beta   90.00
_cell.angle_gamma   90.00
#
_symmetry.space_group_name_H-M   'P 1'
#
loop_
_entity.id
_entity.type
_entity.pdbx_description
1 polymer ?
#
loop_
_entity_poly.entity_id
_entity_poly.type
_entity_poly.pdbx_seq_one_letter_code
_entity_poly.pdbx_strand_id
1 'polypeptide(L)'
;MSKKLRVSTQDLETAGTGLRTVATELEGLDKLMDAYDRRTVGHQTLHDRLQEFSDGWDDNRKKMIEEIKGLGTLAKEAGKAYTELDTALYDALTGKGKKK
;
A
#
# COMPACT_ATOMS: atom_id res chain seq x y z
N MET A 1 -23.69 7.43 16.80
CA MET A 1 -22.79 8.57 16.50
C MET A 1 -21.54 8.02 15.82
N SER A 2 -21.46 8.09 14.49
CA SER A 2 -20.26 7.67 13.77
C SER A 2 -19.09 8.58 14.16
N LYS A 3 -17.97 8.04 14.64
CA LYS A 3 -16.75 8.81 14.89
C LYS A 3 -16.27 9.34 13.54
N LYS A 4 -16.34 10.66 13.33
CA LYS A 4 -15.78 11.28 12.13
C LYS A 4 -14.26 11.15 12.17
N LEU A 5 -13.69 10.49 11.17
CA LEU A 5 -12.25 10.44 10.96
C LEU A 5 -11.74 11.85 10.66
N ARG A 6 -10.77 12.33 11.43
CA ARG A 6 -10.07 13.61 11.20
C ARG A 6 -8.60 13.28 10.95
N VAL A 7 -8.11 13.67 9.79
CA VAL A 7 -6.73 13.44 9.33
C VAL A 7 -6.24 14.69 8.60
N SER A 8 -4.95 14.99 8.71
CA SER A 8 -4.31 16.06 7.92
C SER A 8 -3.96 15.57 6.51
N THR A 9 -3.69 16.50 5.59
CA THR A 9 -3.18 16.16 4.25
C THR A 9 -1.83 15.46 4.31
N GLN A 10 -0.98 15.85 5.26
CA GLN A 10 0.30 15.19 5.53
C GLN A 10 0.13 13.75 6.02
N ASP A 11 -0.87 13.48 6.87
CA ASP A 11 -1.18 12.10 7.31
C ASP A 11 -1.58 11.22 6.13
N LEU A 12 -2.38 11.77 5.21
CA LEU A 12 -2.82 11.08 4.00
C LEU A 12 -1.65 10.75 3.05
N GLU A 13 -0.75 11.71 2.82
CA GLU A 13 0.45 11.47 2.00
C GLU A 13 1.41 10.45 2.64
N THR A 14 1.59 10.55 3.96
CA THR A 14 2.44 9.64 4.74
C THR A 14 1.89 8.23 4.70
N ALA A 15 0.58 8.06 4.95
CA ALA A 15 -0.09 6.78 4.85
C ALA A 15 0.00 6.21 3.44
N GLY A 16 -0.24 7.02 2.41
CA GLY A 16 -0.14 6.59 1.02
C GLY A 16 1.25 6.07 0.63
N THR A 17 2.29 6.77 1.09
CA THR A 17 3.69 6.37 0.87
C THR A 17 4.03 5.10 1.65
N GLY A 18 3.67 5.04 2.93
CA GLY A 18 3.93 3.87 3.79
C GLY A 18 3.25 2.60 3.29
N LEU A 19 1.99 2.69 2.87
CA LEU A 19 1.26 1.57 2.27
C LEU A 19 1.95 1.07 1.00
N ARG A 20 2.44 1.97 0.15
CA ARG A 20 3.19 1.58 -1.05
C ARG A 20 4.51 0.88 -0.72
N THR A 21 5.22 1.31 0.33
CA THR A 21 6.42 0.62 0.82
C THR A 21 6.08 -0.78 1.29
N VAL A 22 5.04 -0.94 2.12
CA VAL A 22 4.58 -2.26 2.59
C VAL A 22 4.22 -3.18 1.42
N ALA A 23 3.52 -2.67 0.40
CA ALA A 23 3.21 -3.45 -0.80
C ALA A 23 4.47 -3.93 -1.54
N THR A 24 5.51 -3.09 -1.60
CA THR A 24 6.78 -3.42 -2.28
C THR A 24 7.57 -4.47 -1.50
N GLU A 25 7.63 -4.35 -0.18
CA GLU A 25 8.22 -5.40 0.69
C GLU A 25 7.42 -6.70 0.58
N LEU A 26 6.09 -6.55 0.55
CA LEU A 26 5.08 -7.50 0.06
C LEU A 26 5.63 -8.33 -1.07
N GLU A 27 5.76 -7.71 -2.24
CA GLU A 27 6.21 -8.26 -3.52
C GLU A 27 7.59 -8.94 -3.46
N GLY A 28 8.47 -8.50 -2.57
CA GLY A 28 9.82 -9.08 -2.42
C GLY A 28 9.84 -10.49 -1.82
N LEU A 29 8.86 -10.84 -0.97
CA LEU A 29 8.82 -12.11 -0.23
C LEU A 29 8.58 -13.36 -1.09
N ASP A 30 8.05 -13.21 -2.30
CA ASP A 30 7.80 -14.30 -3.27
C ASP A 30 9.05 -15.16 -3.48
N LYS A 31 10.19 -14.48 -3.60
CA LYS A 31 11.49 -15.04 -3.94
C LYS A 31 12.06 -15.98 -2.87
N LEU A 32 11.51 -15.95 -1.66
CA LEU A 32 11.97 -16.79 -0.55
C LEU A 32 11.30 -18.17 -0.54
N MET A 33 10.10 -18.30 -1.10
CA MET A 33 9.36 -19.56 -1.08
C MET A 33 9.81 -20.52 -2.19
N ASP A 34 10.23 -19.98 -3.34
CA ASP A 34 10.86 -20.75 -4.43
C ASP A 34 12.14 -21.50 -3.99
N ALA A 35 12.72 -21.14 -2.83
CA ALA A 35 13.94 -21.76 -2.32
C ALA A 35 13.70 -23.11 -1.61
N TYR A 36 12.45 -23.46 -1.25
CA TYR A 36 12.14 -24.71 -0.53
C TYR A 36 11.80 -25.85 -1.49
N ASP A 37 12.77 -26.27 -2.30
CA ASP A 37 12.57 -27.40 -3.21
C ASP A 37 12.48 -28.75 -2.47
N ARG A 38 12.01 -29.78 -3.19
CA ARG A 38 11.94 -31.17 -2.70
C ARG A 38 13.28 -31.70 -2.18
N ARG A 39 14.41 -31.23 -2.72
CA ARG A 39 15.76 -31.67 -2.31
C ARG A 39 16.13 -31.12 -0.93
N THR A 40 15.54 -30.00 -0.54
CA THR A 40 15.73 -29.36 0.76
C THR A 40 14.90 -30.03 1.85
N VAL A 41 13.67 -30.46 1.54
CA VAL A 41 12.71 -30.97 2.53
C VAL A 41 12.83 -32.49 2.76
N GLY A 42 13.26 -33.25 1.74
CA GLY A 42 13.56 -34.69 1.82
C GLY A 42 12.34 -35.63 1.97
N HIS A 43 11.27 -35.22 2.65
CA HIS A 43 10.05 -36.01 2.87
C HIS A 43 8.89 -35.53 2.00
N GLN A 44 8.31 -36.42 1.17
CA GLN A 44 7.29 -36.05 0.17
C GLN A 44 6.07 -35.34 0.76
N THR A 45 5.44 -35.92 1.78
CA THR A 45 4.24 -35.33 2.37
C THR A 45 4.51 -33.99 3.03
N LEU A 46 5.72 -33.77 3.56
CA LEU A 46 6.07 -32.49 4.16
C LEU A 46 6.27 -31.44 3.06
N HIS A 47 6.94 -31.80 1.98
CA HIS A 47 7.07 -30.97 0.79
C HIS A 47 5.69 -30.56 0.25
N ASP A 48 4.77 -31.51 0.09
CA ASP A 48 3.44 -31.23 -0.46
C ASP A 48 2.64 -30.25 0.41
N ARG A 49 2.75 -30.37 1.75
CA ARG A 49 2.12 -29.42 2.68
C ARG A 49 2.79 -28.05 2.69
N LEU A 50 4.10 -27.98 2.50
CA LEU A 50 4.82 -26.72 2.37
C LEU A 50 4.47 -26.02 1.05
N GLN A 51 4.31 -26.77 -0.03
CA GLN A 51 3.86 -26.25 -1.32
C GLN A 51 2.43 -25.72 -1.23
N GLU A 52 1.50 -26.49 -0.66
CA GLU A 52 0.10 -26.05 -0.46
C GLU A 52 0.02 -24.78 0.39
N PHE A 53 0.84 -24.69 1.46
CA PHE A 53 0.97 -23.47 2.25
C PHE A 53 1.53 -22.31 1.43
N SER A 54 2.56 -22.55 0.61
CA SER A 54 3.18 -21.55 -0.25
C SER A 54 2.19 -20.98 -1.25
N ASP A 55 1.47 -21.84 -1.96
CA ASP A 55 0.49 -21.46 -2.98
C ASP A 55 -0.65 -20.64 -2.35
N GLY A 56 -1.18 -21.11 -1.21
CA GLY A 56 -2.23 -20.40 -0.48
C GLY A 56 -1.76 -19.07 0.11
N TRP A 57 -0.50 -18.99 0.56
CA TRP A 57 0.10 -17.74 1.00
C TRP A 57 0.26 -16.76 -0.15
N ASP A 58 0.74 -17.21 -1.32
CA ASP A 58 0.95 -16.37 -2.49
C ASP A 58 -0.35 -15.72 -2.98
N ASP A 59 -1.43 -16.49 -3.12
CA ASP A 59 -2.74 -15.97 -3.54
C ASP A 59 -3.29 -14.90 -2.57
N ASN A 60 -3.21 -15.16 -1.26
CA ASN A 60 -3.70 -14.22 -0.25
C ASN A 60 -2.80 -12.98 -0.16
N ARG A 61 -1.49 -13.16 -0.30
CA ARG A 61 -0.51 -12.08 -0.33
C ARG A 61 -0.72 -11.17 -1.55
N LYS A 62 -0.96 -11.73 -2.73
CA LYS A 62 -1.28 -10.97 -3.95
C LYS A 62 -2.52 -10.09 -3.75
N LYS A 63 -3.60 -10.65 -3.18
CA LYS A 63 -4.82 -9.87 -2.86
C LYS A 63 -4.53 -8.74 -1.88
N MET A 64 -3.79 -9.03 -0.81
CA MET A 64 -3.41 -8.02 0.18
C MET A 64 -2.56 -6.90 -0.43
N ILE A 65 -1.59 -7.23 -1.30
CA ILE A 65 -0.78 -6.24 -2.01
C ILE A 65 -1.64 -5.31 -2.86
N GLU A 66 -2.60 -5.86 -3.61
CA GLU A 66 -3.48 -5.05 -4.46
C GLU A 66 -4.39 -4.11 -3.63
N GLU A 67 -4.96 -4.60 -2.53
CA GLU A 67 -5.75 -3.76 -1.62
C GLU A 67 -4.91 -2.64 -0.99
N ILE A 68 -3.70 -2.96 -0.52
CA ILE A 68 -2.77 -1.99 0.08
C ILE A 68 -2.35 -0.94 -0.95
N LYS A 69 -2.05 -1.33 -2.19
CA LYS A 69 -1.73 -0.39 -3.28
C LYS A 69 -2.91 0.53 -3.59
N GLY A 70 -4.12 -0.03 -3.65
CA GLY A 70 -5.34 0.74 -3.90
C GLY A 70 -5.57 1.79 -2.82
N LEU A 71 -5.51 1.38 -1.55
CA LEU A 71 -5.62 2.29 -0.39
C LEU A 71 -4.51 3.33 -0.38
N GLY A 72 -3.27 2.93 -0.65
CA GLY A 72 -2.12 3.82 -0.66
C GLY A 72 -2.23 4.90 -1.75
N THR A 73 -2.70 4.51 -2.93
CA THR A 73 -2.94 5.44 -4.05
C THR A 73 -4.06 6.42 -3.70
N LEU A 74 -5.18 5.92 -3.18
CA LEU A 74 -6.31 6.76 -2.76
C LEU A 74 -5.89 7.79 -1.71
N ALA A 75 -5.17 7.36 -0.66
CA ALA A 75 -4.72 8.23 0.42
C ALA A 75 -3.79 9.32 -0.11
N LYS A 76 -2.82 8.96 -0.95
CA LYS A 76 -1.88 9.92 -1.54
C LYS A 76 -2.59 10.95 -2.43
N GLU A 77 -3.45 10.50 -3.33
CA GLU A 77 -4.19 11.40 -4.24
C GLU A 77 -5.14 12.31 -3.48
N ALA A 78 -5.78 11.82 -2.41
CA ALA A 78 -6.60 12.65 -1.54
C ALA A 78 -5.76 13.73 -0.84
N GLY A 79 -4.62 13.37 -0.24
CA GLY A 79 -3.72 14.33 0.42
C GLY A 79 -3.23 15.43 -0.52
N LYS A 80 -2.85 15.05 -1.75
CA LYS A 80 -2.44 15.97 -2.80
C LYS A 80 -3.58 16.90 -3.22
N ALA A 81 -4.76 16.35 -3.53
CA ALA A 81 -5.91 17.13 -3.99
C ALA A 81 -6.36 18.17 -2.95
N TYR A 82 -6.40 17.79 -1.66
CA TYR A 82 -6.73 18.73 -0.59
C TYR A 82 -5.67 19.82 -0.43
N THR A 83 -4.38 19.48 -0.56
CA THR A 83 -3.28 20.47 -0.49
C THR A 83 -3.34 21.46 -1.66
N GLU A 84 -3.63 20.98 -2.87
CA GLU A 84 -3.82 21.84 -4.05
C GLU A 84 -5.02 22.79 -3.87
N LEU A 85 -6.13 22.28 -3.33
CA LEU A 85 -7.32 23.07 -3.04
C LEU A 85 -7.06 24.14 -1.97
N ASP A 86 -6.37 23.78 -0.88
CA ASP A 86 -6.01 24.73 0.19
C ASP A 86 -5.05 25.82 -0.33
N THR A 87 -4.11 25.44 -1.19
CA THR A 87 -3.17 26.38 -1.84
C THR A 87 -3.93 27.36 -2.74
N ALA A 88 -4.84 26.86 -3.59
CA ALA A 88 -5.66 27.70 -4.46
C ALA A 88 -6.55 28.67 -3.67
N LEU A 89 -7.12 28.22 -2.56
CA LEU A 89 -7.91 29.07 -1.67
C LEU A 89 -7.05 30.16 -1.02
N TYR A 90 -5.86 29.80 -0.51
CA TYR A 90 -4.91 30.75 0.06
C TYR A 90 -4.48 31.83 -0.96
N ASP A 91 -4.17 31.44 -2.19
CA ASP A 91 -3.75 32.37 -3.24
C ASP A 91 -4.88 33.31 -3.66
N ALA A 92 -6.12 32.83 -3.69
CA ALA A 92 -7.30 33.65 -3.95
C ALA A 92 -7.53 34.68 -2.83
N LEU A 93 -7.37 34.28 -1.57
CA LEU A 93 -7.56 35.16 -0.41
C LEU A 93 -6.44 36.19 -0.24
N THR A 94 -5.20 35.81 -0.53
CA THR A 94 -4.02 36.69 -0.39
C THR A 94 -3.73 37.53 -1.63
N GLY A 95 -4.49 37.34 -2.70
CA GLY A 95 -4.31 38.06 -3.97
C GLY A 95 -3.09 37.62 -4.77
N LYS A 96 -2.34 36.60 -4.34
CA LYS A 96 -1.22 36.01 -5.08
C LYS A 96 -1.66 35.38 -6.41
N GLY A 97 -2.94 35.01 -6.54
CA GLY A 97 -3.54 34.54 -7.80
C GLY A 97 -3.88 35.63 -8.82
N LYS A 98 -3.85 36.93 -8.45
CA LYS A 98 -4.06 38.05 -9.37
C LYS A 98 -2.73 38.54 -9.90
N LYS A 99 -2.24 37.94 -11.01
CA LYS A 99 -1.30 38.65 -11.87
C LYS A 99 -2.03 39.84 -12.52
N LYS A 100 -1.40 41.03 -12.44
CA LYS A 100 -1.80 42.23 -13.18
C LYS A 100 -1.90 41.94 -14.68
#